data_AF-A0AAV4MSV3-F1
#
_entry.id   AF-A0AAV4MSV3-F1
#
_cell.length_a   1.000
_cell.length_b   1.000
_cell.length_c   1.000
_cell.angle_alpha   90.00
_cell.angle_beta   90.00
_cell.angle_gamma   90.00
#
_symmetry.space_group_name_H-M   'P 1'
#
loop_
_entity.id
_entity.type
_entity.pdbx_description
1 polymer ?
#
loop_
_entity_poly.entity_id
_entity_poly.type
_entity_poly.pdbx_seq_one_letter_code
_entity_poly.pdbx_strand_id
1 'polypeptide(L)'
;MLFLTFRCEGVEKIFSPAACRVVACRFGVKEPYRNFSSSRLGTCWTGDARISKDNTSKCTDYTSTLFKENSILQRPLYPPGFSEPPVHEEAMFVTNSVPKSLNHTTLEVKAFEMLENWAHERGPLHVLTGPAFDLDATGLKPSSETFQRMQLGPLSIPTHFFLVATWCSGEVESLGACDPQRLETSAFLLPNFPFTHNCESEEQTMWKNQARIVDIEKLTGLSLFTSLPAYQAVRLRTRVPDPIL
;
A
#
# COMPACT_ATOMS: atom_id res chain seq x y z
N MET A 1 -0.09 13.16 17.08
CA MET A 1 0.45 13.38 15.72
C MET A 1 -0.74 13.71 14.82
N LEU A 2 -0.69 14.82 14.07
CA LEU A 2 -1.79 15.21 13.18
C LEU A 2 -1.68 14.43 11.86
N PHE A 3 -2.78 13.82 11.43
CA PHE A 3 -2.91 13.19 10.11
C PHE A 3 -3.98 13.92 9.32
N LEU A 4 -3.79 14.02 8.01
CA LEU A 4 -4.76 14.58 7.08
C LEU A 4 -5.38 13.46 6.26
N THR A 5 -6.69 13.54 6.04
CA THR A 5 -7.40 12.58 5.20
C THR A 5 -7.78 13.25 3.89
N PHE A 6 -7.31 12.72 2.77
CA PHE A 6 -7.75 13.12 1.44
C PHE A 6 -8.76 12.13 0.90
N ARG A 7 -9.84 12.62 0.32
CA ARG A 7 -10.86 11.81 -0.35
C ARG A 7 -10.99 12.26 -1.79
N CYS A 8 -10.94 11.32 -2.73
CA CYS A 8 -11.24 11.56 -4.13
C CYS A 8 -11.84 10.30 -4.74
N GLU A 9 -13.04 10.40 -5.32
CA GLU A 9 -13.74 9.34 -6.06
C GLU A 9 -13.60 7.91 -5.49
N GLY A 10 -13.93 7.73 -4.21
CA GLY A 10 -13.90 6.42 -3.54
C GLY A 10 -12.52 5.98 -3.04
N VAL A 11 -11.48 6.78 -3.28
CA VAL A 11 -10.13 6.63 -2.71
C VAL A 11 -10.01 7.51 -1.46
N GLU A 12 -9.52 6.95 -0.37
CA GLU A 12 -9.23 7.65 0.88
C GLU A 12 -7.76 7.46 1.26
N LYS A 13 -7.01 8.56 1.38
CA LYS A 13 -5.58 8.55 1.72
C LYS A 13 -5.36 9.21 3.07
N ILE A 14 -4.57 8.59 3.93
CA ILE A 14 -4.12 9.16 5.19
C ILE A 14 -2.70 9.66 4.99
N PHE A 15 -2.48 10.97 5.13
CA PHE A 15 -1.20 11.62 4.93
C PHE A 15 -0.67 12.18 6.25
N SER A 16 0.64 12.09 6.45
CA SER A 16 1.35 12.65 7.59
C SER A 16 2.23 13.80 7.12
N PRO A 17 1.83 15.07 7.35
CA PRO A 17 2.66 16.23 7.02
C PRO A 17 4.00 16.22 7.73
N ALA A 18 4.01 15.79 9.00
CA ALA A 18 5.24 15.69 9.80
C ALA A 18 6.24 14.65 9.28
N ALA A 19 5.79 13.69 8.47
CA ALA A 19 6.63 12.67 7.85
C ALA A 19 6.68 12.81 6.31
N CYS A 20 6.14 13.90 5.76
CA CYS A 20 6.07 14.20 4.32
C CYS A 20 5.58 13.05 3.44
N ARG A 21 4.67 12.21 3.94
CA ARG A 21 4.29 10.95 3.26
C ARG A 21 2.86 10.50 3.49
N VAL A 22 2.36 9.70 2.56
CA VAL A 22 1.15 8.89 2.75
C VAL A 22 1.45 7.69 3.65
N VAL A 23 0.54 7.41 4.59
CA VAL A 23 0.64 6.34 5.60
C VAL A 23 -0.23 5.15 5.21
N ALA A 24 -1.40 5.42 4.62
CA ALA A 24 -2.29 4.39 4.11
C ALA A 24 -3.17 4.96 3.01
N CYS A 25 -3.61 4.09 2.10
CA CYS A 25 -4.56 4.38 1.05
C CYS A 25 -5.60 3.27 0.98
N ARG A 26 -6.88 3.63 1.08
CA ARG A 26 -8.03 2.76 0.91
C ARG A 26 -8.71 3.03 -0.42
N PHE A 27 -9.05 1.99 -1.17
CA PHE A 27 -9.79 2.11 -2.43
C PHE A 27 -10.58 0.82 -2.72
N GLY A 28 -11.57 0.91 -3.61
CA GLY A 28 -12.22 -0.25 -4.21
C GLY A 28 -11.50 -0.68 -5.50
N VAL A 29 -11.49 -1.97 -5.81
CA VAL A 29 -10.97 -2.46 -7.09
C VAL A 29 -12.00 -2.27 -8.18
N LYS A 30 -11.56 -1.77 -9.34
CA LYS A 30 -12.38 -1.59 -10.54
C LYS A 30 -11.80 -2.41 -11.68
N GLU A 31 -12.66 -3.08 -12.43
CA GLU A 31 -12.29 -3.85 -13.61
C GLU A 31 -12.46 -3.03 -14.90
N PRO A 32 -11.59 -3.22 -15.91
CA PRO A 32 -10.33 -3.96 -15.86
C PRO A 32 -9.17 -3.11 -15.29
N TYR A 33 -8.22 -3.74 -14.60
CA TYR A 33 -6.96 -3.10 -14.23
C TYR A 33 -6.18 -2.77 -15.50
N ARG A 34 -6.05 -1.47 -15.78
CA ARG A 34 -5.18 -1.03 -16.87
C ARG A 34 -3.78 -0.93 -16.32
N ASN A 35 -2.92 -1.90 -16.66
CA ASN A 35 -1.50 -1.76 -16.38
C ASN A 35 -0.98 -0.54 -17.14
N PHE A 36 -0.95 0.61 -16.46
CA PHE A 36 -0.22 1.78 -16.92
C PHE A 36 1.25 1.46 -16.75
N SER A 37 1.76 0.62 -17.66
CA SER A 37 3.14 0.66 -18.07
C SER A 37 3.41 2.12 -18.37
N SER A 38 4.13 2.78 -17.45
CA SER A 38 4.76 4.07 -17.71
C SER A 38 5.22 4.04 -19.16
N SER A 39 4.61 4.87 -19.99
CA SER A 39 5.06 5.08 -21.36
C SER A 39 6.56 5.39 -21.31
N ARG A 40 7.26 5.23 -22.43
CA ARG A 40 8.71 5.49 -22.53
C ARG A 40 9.08 6.97 -22.25
N LEU A 41 8.12 7.83 -21.89
CA LEU A 41 8.33 9.12 -21.27
C LEU A 41 8.15 8.98 -19.75
N GLY A 42 9.17 9.37 -19.00
CA GLY A 42 9.20 9.25 -17.55
C GLY A 42 7.93 9.76 -16.85
N THR A 43 7.60 9.14 -15.72
CA THR A 43 6.47 9.50 -14.87
C THR A 43 6.51 10.97 -14.47
N CYS A 44 5.46 11.74 -14.82
CA CYS A 44 5.32 13.14 -14.41
C CYS A 44 4.57 13.23 -13.07
N TRP A 45 5.13 13.97 -12.13
CA TRP A 45 4.55 14.17 -10.79
C TRP A 45 4.05 15.60 -10.64
N THR A 46 2.84 15.74 -10.10
CA THR A 46 2.19 17.05 -9.89
C THR A 46 2.18 17.41 -8.41
N GLY A 47 2.45 18.67 -8.09
CA GLY A 47 2.35 19.19 -6.73
C GLY A 47 0.89 19.17 -6.23
N ASP A 48 0.69 18.86 -4.95
CA ASP A 48 -0.65 18.87 -4.34
C ASP A 48 -0.87 20.20 -3.60
N ALA A 49 -1.74 21.05 -4.13
CA ALA A 49 -2.00 22.39 -3.58
C ALA A 49 -2.63 22.37 -2.17
N ARG A 50 -3.13 21.21 -1.70
CA ARG A 50 -3.71 21.06 -0.36
C ARG A 50 -2.64 21.03 0.73
N ILE A 51 -1.37 20.83 0.38
CA ILE A 51 -0.26 20.69 1.30
C ILE A 51 0.86 21.66 0.94
N SER A 52 1.47 22.27 1.97
CA SER A 52 2.66 23.12 1.77
C SER A 52 3.77 22.33 1.07
N LYS A 53 4.49 22.99 0.16
CA LYS A 53 5.64 22.42 -0.56
C LYS A 53 6.76 21.95 0.38
N ASP A 54 6.81 22.47 1.60
CA ASP A 54 7.79 22.08 2.62
C ASP A 54 7.41 20.75 3.31
N ASN A 55 6.14 20.36 3.22
CA ASN A 55 5.59 19.15 3.83
C ASN A 55 5.30 18.04 2.79
N THR A 56 5.90 18.14 1.59
CA THR A 56 5.79 17.13 0.53
C THR A 56 7.16 16.76 -0.01
N SER A 57 7.28 15.51 -0.48
CA SER A 57 8.44 15.07 -1.26
C SER A 57 8.50 15.78 -2.61
N LYS A 58 9.71 16.11 -3.05
CA LYS A 58 10.03 16.72 -4.34
C LYS A 58 10.63 15.68 -5.27
N CYS A 59 10.45 15.86 -6.58
CA CYS A 59 11.04 14.95 -7.58
C CYS A 59 12.57 14.88 -7.46
N THR A 60 13.21 15.97 -7.06
CA THR A 60 14.67 16.06 -6.84
C THR A 60 15.15 15.15 -5.71
N ASP A 61 14.31 14.84 -4.73
CA ASP A 61 14.68 14.01 -3.57
C ASP A 61 15.01 12.57 -3.97
N TYR A 62 14.47 12.11 -5.10
CA TYR A 62 14.70 10.78 -5.68
C TYR A 62 15.93 10.71 -6.62
N THR A 63 16.64 11.82 -6.80
CA THR A 63 17.77 11.89 -7.75
C THR A 63 19.13 11.65 -7.12
N SER A 64 19.20 11.49 -5.80
CA SER A 64 20.44 11.26 -5.07
C SER A 64 21.06 9.90 -5.42
N THR A 65 22.39 9.80 -5.29
CA THR A 65 23.17 8.61 -5.65
C THR A 65 22.64 7.37 -4.95
N LEU A 66 22.27 7.48 -3.67
CA LEU A 66 21.73 6.38 -2.88
C LEU A 66 20.46 5.77 -3.50
N PHE A 67 19.52 6.59 -3.99
CA PHE A 67 18.30 6.09 -4.61
C PHE A 67 18.59 5.44 -5.97
N LYS A 68 19.53 6.01 -6.74
CA LYS A 68 19.95 5.46 -8.04
C LYS A 68 20.66 4.11 -7.90
N GLU A 69 21.66 4.02 -7.02
CA GLU A 69 22.44 2.80 -6.79
C GLU A 69 21.57 1.65 -6.27
N ASN A 70 20.57 1.96 -5.43
CA ASN A 70 19.63 0.98 -4.90
C ASN A 70 18.38 0.78 -5.78
N SER A 71 18.36 1.35 -6.99
CA SER A 71 17.22 1.24 -7.93
C SER A 71 15.86 1.60 -7.30
N ILE A 72 15.83 2.62 -6.45
CA ILE A 72 14.63 3.15 -5.80
C ILE A 72 14.02 4.24 -6.66
N LEU A 73 12.72 4.10 -6.95
CA LEU A 73 11.96 4.97 -7.83
C LEU A 73 10.84 5.67 -7.07
N GLN A 74 10.50 6.89 -7.52
CA GLN A 74 9.26 7.55 -7.10
C GLN A 74 8.08 6.88 -7.80
N ARG A 75 7.18 6.26 -7.02
CA ARG A 75 6.05 5.47 -7.54
C ARG A 75 4.77 5.73 -6.74
N PRO A 76 3.58 5.52 -7.33
CA PRO A 76 2.34 5.81 -6.65
C PRO A 76 2.00 4.74 -5.62
N LEU A 77 1.44 5.12 -4.46
CA LEU A 77 0.88 4.19 -3.49
C LEU A 77 -0.48 3.67 -3.97
N TYR A 78 -1.38 4.57 -4.37
CA TYR A 78 -2.60 4.21 -5.09
C TYR A 78 -2.29 4.02 -6.58
N PRO A 79 -2.43 2.81 -7.14
CA PRO A 79 -2.07 2.57 -8.52
C PRO A 79 -3.06 3.25 -9.49
N PRO A 80 -2.58 4.03 -10.47
CA PRO A 80 -3.44 4.68 -11.46
C PRO A 80 -4.26 3.70 -12.32
N GLY A 81 -3.86 2.42 -12.39
CA GLY A 81 -4.61 1.39 -13.11
C GLY A 81 -5.98 1.04 -12.53
N PHE A 82 -6.25 1.39 -11.26
CA PHE A 82 -7.59 1.32 -10.66
C PHE A 82 -8.34 2.67 -10.68
N SER A 83 -7.72 3.73 -11.21
CA SER A 83 -8.33 5.07 -11.32
C SER A 83 -9.11 5.22 -12.62
N GLU A 84 -10.21 5.98 -12.56
CA GLU A 84 -10.93 6.42 -13.76
C GLU A 84 -10.16 7.55 -14.46
N PRO A 85 -10.32 7.73 -15.78
CA PRO A 85 -9.65 8.77 -16.55
C PRO A 85 -9.67 10.20 -15.98
N PRO A 86 -10.73 10.73 -15.32
CA PRO A 86 -10.67 12.05 -14.70
C PRO A 86 -9.79 12.13 -13.44
N VAL A 87 -9.49 11.01 -12.77
CA VAL A 87 -8.72 10.97 -11.50
C VAL A 87 -7.28 10.52 -11.70
N HIS A 88 -6.90 10.16 -12.93
CA HIS A 88 -5.55 9.70 -13.24
C HIS A 88 -4.49 10.74 -12.84
N GLU A 89 -4.78 12.03 -13.06
CA GLU A 89 -3.88 13.13 -12.67
C GLU A 89 -3.68 13.20 -11.15
N GLU A 90 -4.72 12.98 -10.36
CA GLU A 90 -4.65 12.98 -8.89
C GLU A 90 -3.90 11.75 -8.34
N ALA A 91 -3.95 10.63 -9.06
CA ALA A 91 -3.11 9.47 -8.75
C ALA A 91 -1.60 9.79 -8.93
N MET A 92 -1.28 10.83 -9.71
CA MET A 92 0.08 11.30 -9.96
C MET A 92 0.48 12.51 -9.10
N PHE A 93 -0.28 12.83 -8.04
CA PHE A 93 0.13 13.83 -7.07
C PHE A 93 1.29 13.34 -6.19
N VAL A 94 2.18 14.25 -5.81
CA VAL A 94 3.33 13.96 -4.91
C VAL A 94 2.88 13.40 -3.55
N THR A 95 1.66 13.72 -3.10
CA THR A 95 1.05 13.18 -1.88
C THR A 95 0.61 11.71 -2.01
N ASN A 96 0.61 11.15 -3.22
CA ASN A 96 0.47 9.72 -3.49
C ASN A 96 1.82 9.03 -3.73
N SER A 97 2.94 9.78 -3.77
CA SER A 97 4.23 9.22 -4.15
C SER A 97 4.95 8.58 -2.96
N VAL A 98 5.58 7.43 -3.20
CA VAL A 98 6.36 6.66 -2.24
C VAL A 98 7.62 6.08 -2.91
N PRO A 99 8.72 5.88 -2.16
CA PRO A 99 9.93 5.23 -2.69
C PRO A 99 9.77 3.72 -2.74
N LYS A 100 9.71 3.17 -3.96
CA LYS A 100 9.62 1.74 -4.25
C LYS A 100 10.86 1.25 -4.97
N SER A 101 11.40 0.10 -4.60
CA SER A 101 12.46 -0.53 -5.39
C SER A 101 11.92 -1.02 -6.73
N LEU A 102 12.80 -1.13 -7.71
CA LEU A 102 12.45 -1.66 -9.03
C LEU A 102 11.87 -3.08 -8.93
N ASN A 103 12.47 -3.95 -8.12
CA ASN A 103 12.01 -5.32 -7.93
C ASN A 103 10.64 -5.40 -7.22
N HIS A 104 10.38 -4.50 -6.25
CA HIS A 104 9.06 -4.42 -5.63
C HIS A 104 7.96 -4.15 -6.66
N THR A 105 8.28 -3.43 -7.75
CA THR A 105 7.29 -3.11 -8.79
C THR A 105 6.76 -4.36 -9.49
N THR A 106 7.61 -5.35 -9.77
CA THR A 106 7.15 -6.58 -10.45
C THR A 106 6.30 -7.43 -9.51
N LEU A 107 6.69 -7.53 -8.23
CA LEU A 107 5.91 -8.17 -7.18
C LEU A 107 4.56 -7.50 -6.97
N GLU A 108 4.52 -6.17 -6.94
CA GLU A 108 3.29 -5.40 -6.75
C GLU A 108 2.32 -5.56 -7.92
N VAL A 109 2.81 -5.63 -9.17
CA VAL A 109 1.95 -5.94 -10.33
C VAL A 109 1.26 -7.29 -10.16
N LYS A 110 1.96 -8.32 -9.66
CA LYS A 110 1.33 -9.62 -9.37
C LYS A 110 0.25 -9.54 -8.29
N ALA A 111 0.49 -8.74 -7.25
CA ALA A 111 -0.54 -8.50 -6.25
C ALA A 111 -1.77 -7.77 -6.84
N PHE A 112 -1.59 -6.84 -7.77
CA PHE A 112 -2.69 -6.14 -8.41
C PHE A 112 -3.47 -7.02 -9.41
N GLU A 113 -2.79 -7.86 -10.19
CA GLU A 113 -3.43 -8.87 -11.06
C GLU A 113 -4.29 -9.85 -10.21
N MET A 114 -3.77 -10.30 -9.06
CA MET A 114 -4.53 -11.14 -8.12
C MET A 114 -5.79 -10.42 -7.61
N LEU A 115 -5.68 -9.13 -7.25
CA LEU A 115 -6.82 -8.35 -6.77
C LEU A 115 -7.89 -8.15 -7.84
N GLU A 116 -7.50 -7.96 -9.10
CA GLU A 116 -8.42 -7.90 -10.24
C GLU A 116 -9.17 -9.23 -10.38
N ASN A 117 -8.46 -10.36 -10.40
CA ASN A 117 -9.08 -11.68 -10.48
C ASN A 117 -10.05 -11.93 -9.32
N TRP A 118 -9.69 -11.52 -8.10
CA TRP A 118 -10.57 -11.64 -6.95
C TRP A 118 -11.80 -10.73 -7.02
N ALA A 119 -11.68 -9.51 -7.56
CA ALA A 119 -12.83 -8.67 -7.78
C ALA A 119 -13.81 -9.33 -8.78
N HIS A 120 -13.26 -10.00 -9.79
CA HIS A 120 -14.05 -10.72 -10.80
C HIS A 120 -14.79 -11.92 -10.21
N GLU A 121 -14.09 -12.73 -9.43
CA GLU A 121 -14.62 -13.97 -8.86
C GLU A 121 -15.51 -13.76 -7.62
N ARG A 122 -15.24 -12.71 -6.83
CA ARG A 122 -15.82 -12.51 -5.50
C ARG A 122 -16.70 -11.27 -5.39
N GLY A 123 -16.76 -10.45 -6.44
CA GLY A 123 -17.50 -9.20 -6.46
C GLY A 123 -16.75 -8.04 -5.78
N PRO A 124 -17.46 -7.06 -5.19
CA PRO A 124 -16.84 -5.85 -4.65
C PRO A 124 -15.70 -6.14 -3.66
N LEU A 125 -14.53 -5.56 -3.92
CA LEU A 125 -13.30 -5.74 -3.14
C LEU A 125 -12.79 -4.40 -2.63
N HIS A 126 -12.49 -4.31 -1.32
CA HIS A 126 -11.82 -3.16 -0.72
C HIS A 126 -10.35 -3.50 -0.44
N VAL A 127 -9.48 -2.55 -0.75
CA VAL A 127 -8.03 -2.66 -0.55
C VAL A 127 -7.56 -1.54 0.35
N LEU A 128 -6.74 -1.88 1.34
CA LEU A 128 -5.95 -0.95 2.13
C LEU A 128 -4.48 -1.26 1.89
N THR A 129 -3.70 -0.27 1.45
CA THR A 129 -2.25 -0.41 1.22
C THR A 129 -1.48 0.73 1.87
N GLY A 130 -0.22 0.51 2.19
CA GLY A 130 0.64 1.55 2.77
C GLY A 130 2.07 1.07 3.00
N PRO A 131 3.00 2.00 3.27
CA PRO A 131 4.37 1.64 3.61
C PRO A 131 4.49 1.11 5.04
N ALA A 132 5.43 0.19 5.26
CA ALA A 132 5.82 -0.34 6.57
C ALA A 132 7.34 -0.34 6.72
N PHE A 133 7.83 -0.14 7.96
CA PHE A 133 9.24 0.12 8.26
C PHE A 133 9.71 -0.79 9.39
N ASP A 134 10.73 -1.62 9.17
CA ASP A 134 11.30 -2.53 10.17
C ASP A 134 12.82 -2.73 9.98
N LEU A 135 13.63 -1.67 10.04
CA LEU A 135 15.07 -1.82 9.82
C LEU A 135 15.77 -2.66 10.89
N ASP A 136 15.22 -2.70 12.10
CA ASP A 136 15.80 -3.44 13.22
C ASP A 136 15.23 -4.88 13.32
N ALA A 137 14.42 -5.32 12.34
CA ALA A 137 13.82 -6.66 12.25
C ALA A 137 13.07 -7.09 13.52
N THR A 138 12.31 -6.17 14.10
CA THR A 138 11.57 -6.38 15.37
C THR A 138 10.15 -6.88 15.16
N GLY A 139 9.60 -6.74 13.95
CA GLY A 139 8.18 -6.93 13.67
C GLY A 139 7.27 -5.88 14.32
N LEU A 140 7.85 -4.76 14.78
CA LEU A 140 7.14 -3.70 15.51
C LEU A 140 7.39 -2.35 14.84
N LYS A 141 6.42 -1.45 15.01
CA LYS A 141 6.58 -0.07 14.56
C LYS A 141 7.85 0.56 15.15
N PRO A 142 8.71 1.20 14.33
CA PRO A 142 9.95 1.78 14.79
C PRO A 142 9.67 2.95 15.74
N SER A 143 10.59 3.13 16.70
CA SER A 143 10.60 4.33 17.54
C SER A 143 10.84 5.58 16.69
N SER A 144 10.51 6.76 17.21
CA SER A 144 10.80 8.02 16.52
C SER A 144 12.29 8.19 16.22
N GLU A 145 13.17 7.71 17.11
CA GLU A 145 14.62 7.77 16.96
C GLU A 145 15.11 6.84 15.85
N THR A 146 14.67 5.58 15.85
CA THR A 146 14.98 4.65 14.77
C THR A 146 14.45 5.20 13.45
N PHE A 147 13.23 5.76 13.44
CA PHE A 147 12.64 6.35 12.26
C PHE A 147 13.44 7.53 11.68
N GLN A 148 13.96 8.42 12.54
CA GLN A 148 14.84 9.53 12.13
C GLN A 148 16.14 9.03 11.50
N ARG A 149 16.72 7.94 12.01
CA ARG A 149 17.90 7.30 11.40
C ARG A 149 17.63 6.75 10.01
N MET A 150 16.37 6.44 9.66
CA MET A 150 15.97 5.97 8.33
C MET A 150 15.77 7.11 7.32
N GLN A 151 15.79 8.37 7.76
CA GLN A 151 15.51 9.50 6.89
C GLN A 151 16.71 9.78 5.98
N LEU A 152 16.42 9.86 4.69
CA LEU A 152 17.33 10.19 3.61
C LEU A 152 16.86 11.51 3.02
N GLY A 153 17.23 12.61 3.70
CA GLY A 153 16.60 13.90 3.49
C GLY A 153 15.12 13.85 3.91
N PRO A 154 14.16 14.29 3.06
CA PRO A 154 12.74 14.27 3.40
C PRO A 154 12.07 12.90 3.20
N LEU A 155 12.80 11.90 2.70
CA LEU A 155 12.26 10.59 2.36
C LEU A 155 12.71 9.52 3.35
N SER A 156 11.93 8.45 3.46
CA SER A 156 12.36 7.21 4.12
C SER A 156 11.96 6.05 3.22
N ILE A 157 12.86 5.10 2.99
CA ILE A 157 12.59 3.93 2.16
C ILE A 157 11.86 2.87 3.03
N PRO A 158 10.61 2.49 2.71
CA PRO A 158 9.91 1.42 3.41
C PRO A 158 10.67 0.10 3.26
N THR A 159 10.72 -0.68 4.33
CA THR A 159 11.20 -2.07 4.23
C THR A 159 10.20 -2.95 3.50
N HIS A 160 8.90 -2.66 3.71
CA HIS A 160 7.79 -3.43 3.16
C HIS A 160 6.68 -2.47 2.71
N PHE A 161 5.80 -2.95 1.85
CA PHE A 161 4.46 -2.39 1.66
C PHE A 161 3.44 -3.42 2.12
N PHE A 162 2.50 -2.99 2.95
CA PHE A 162 1.41 -3.85 3.35
C PHE A 162 0.26 -3.74 2.36
N LEU A 163 -0.49 -4.82 2.19
CA LEU A 163 -1.72 -4.86 1.42
C LEU A 163 -2.75 -5.67 2.21
N VAL A 164 -3.94 -5.13 2.42
CA VAL A 164 -5.07 -5.82 3.04
C VAL A 164 -6.25 -5.77 2.09
N ALA A 165 -6.64 -6.92 1.57
CA ALA A 165 -7.82 -7.11 0.76
C ALA A 165 -8.98 -7.58 1.64
N THR A 166 -10.17 -7.03 1.45
CA THR A 166 -11.39 -7.40 2.19
C THR A 166 -12.53 -7.58 1.21
N TRP A 167 -13.22 -8.72 1.28
CA TRP A 167 -14.40 -9.05 0.48
C TRP A 167 -15.50 -9.67 1.36
N CYS A 168 -16.65 -9.96 0.74
CA CYS A 168 -17.76 -10.66 1.39
C CYS A 168 -17.84 -12.10 0.86
N SER A 169 -18.04 -13.08 1.75
CA SER A 169 -18.37 -14.44 1.35
C SER A 169 -19.82 -14.46 0.84
N GLY A 170 -20.00 -14.57 -0.48
CA GLY A 170 -21.29 -14.53 -1.17
C GLY A 170 -21.62 -13.17 -1.77
N GLU A 171 -22.52 -13.16 -2.75
CA GLU A 171 -22.86 -11.98 -3.54
C GLU A 171 -23.43 -10.85 -2.68
N VAL A 172 -22.95 -9.64 -2.94
CA VAL A 172 -23.41 -8.39 -2.33
C VAL A 172 -23.33 -7.26 -3.35
N GLU A 173 -24.28 -6.32 -3.27
CA GLU A 173 -24.26 -5.11 -4.12
C GLU A 173 -23.07 -4.20 -3.78
N SER A 174 -22.73 -4.09 -2.49
CA SER A 174 -21.55 -3.36 -2.02
C SER A 174 -21.01 -3.96 -0.72
N LEU A 175 -19.72 -3.75 -0.44
CA LEU A 175 -19.11 -4.23 0.80
C LEU A 175 -19.70 -3.60 2.07
N GLY A 176 -20.29 -2.40 1.96
CA GLY A 176 -20.98 -1.77 3.09
C GLY A 176 -22.24 -2.53 3.54
N ALA A 177 -22.82 -3.35 2.67
CA ALA A 177 -23.99 -4.18 2.97
C ALA A 177 -23.61 -5.60 3.43
N CYS A 178 -22.32 -5.95 3.49
CA CYS A 178 -21.88 -7.27 3.92
C CYS A 178 -22.13 -7.47 5.41
N ASP A 179 -22.68 -8.63 5.77
CA ASP A 179 -22.76 -9.05 7.18
C ASP A 179 -21.31 -9.20 7.72
N PRO A 180 -20.96 -8.58 8.86
CA PRO A 180 -19.65 -8.74 9.48
C PRO A 180 -19.18 -10.20 9.68
N GLN A 181 -20.11 -11.15 9.83
CA GLN A 181 -19.77 -12.57 9.94
C GLN A 181 -19.27 -13.18 8.62
N ARG A 182 -19.70 -12.62 7.49
CA ARG A 182 -19.35 -13.05 6.13
C ARG A 182 -18.15 -12.30 5.56
N LEU A 183 -17.63 -11.30 6.27
CA LEU A 183 -16.40 -10.63 5.83
C LEU A 183 -15.24 -11.64 5.82
N GLU A 184 -14.45 -11.56 4.77
CA GLU A 184 -13.21 -12.29 4.59
C GLU A 184 -12.08 -11.33 4.25
N THR A 185 -10.86 -11.72 4.59
CA THR A 185 -9.68 -10.90 4.39
C THR A 185 -8.50 -11.75 3.95
N SER A 186 -7.60 -11.12 3.20
CA SER A 186 -6.25 -11.60 2.94
C SER A 186 -5.30 -10.42 3.06
N ALA A 187 -4.12 -10.66 3.63
CA ALA A 187 -3.18 -9.59 3.89
C ALA A 187 -1.73 -10.02 3.60
N PHE A 188 -0.90 -9.05 3.22
CA PHE A 188 0.47 -9.28 2.77
C PHE A 188 1.40 -8.21 3.33
N LEU A 189 2.65 -8.59 3.60
CA LEU A 189 3.77 -7.70 3.88
C LEU A 189 4.81 -7.88 2.78
N LEU A 190 4.61 -7.18 1.66
CA LEU A 190 5.44 -7.34 0.47
C LEU A 190 6.80 -6.65 0.66
N PRO A 191 7.93 -7.36 0.52
CA PRO A 191 9.26 -6.76 0.68
C PRO A 191 9.51 -5.67 -0.36
N ASN A 192 10.12 -4.57 0.08
CA ASN A 192 10.52 -3.45 -0.77
C ASN A 192 12.04 -3.31 -0.82
N PHE A 193 12.69 -3.19 0.34
CA PHE A 193 14.13 -3.00 0.43
C PHE A 193 14.72 -3.48 1.77
N PRO A 194 15.85 -4.21 1.78
CA PRO A 194 16.50 -4.79 0.60
C PRO A 194 15.61 -5.88 0.00
N PHE A 195 15.51 -5.93 -1.33
CA PHE A 195 14.81 -7.02 -2.00
C PHE A 195 15.78 -8.17 -2.23
N THR A 196 15.36 -9.40 -1.91
CA THR A 196 16.20 -10.58 -2.13
C THR A 196 16.21 -10.95 -3.60
N HIS A 197 17.40 -11.01 -4.21
CA HIS A 197 17.58 -11.58 -5.54
C HIS A 197 17.64 -13.12 -5.42
N ASN A 198 16.50 -13.76 -5.19
CA ASN A 198 16.39 -15.22 -5.27
C ASN A 198 15.79 -15.63 -6.64
N CYS A 199 15.83 -16.92 -6.97
CA CYS A 199 15.26 -17.46 -8.22
C CYS A 199 13.75 -17.75 -8.10
N GLU A 200 13.07 -17.18 -7.11
CA GLU A 200 11.63 -17.40 -6.91
C GLU A 200 10.83 -16.49 -7.83
N SER A 201 9.67 -16.95 -8.27
CA SER A 201 8.78 -16.08 -9.04
C SER A 201 8.17 -15.00 -8.15
N GLU A 202 7.75 -13.89 -8.75
CA GLU A 202 7.05 -12.82 -8.05
C GLU A 202 5.78 -13.33 -7.36
N GLU A 203 5.05 -14.24 -8.01
CA GLU A 203 3.86 -14.85 -7.44
C GLU A 203 4.17 -15.70 -6.20
N GLN A 204 5.18 -16.57 -6.26
CA GLN A 204 5.60 -17.36 -5.10
C GLN A 204 6.08 -16.46 -3.96
N THR A 205 6.82 -15.41 -4.29
CA THR A 205 7.28 -14.40 -3.33
C THR A 205 6.10 -13.71 -2.66
N MET A 206 5.09 -13.30 -3.43
CA MET A 206 3.87 -12.67 -2.90
C MET A 206 3.18 -13.59 -1.88
N TRP A 207 2.88 -14.83 -2.26
CA TRP A 207 2.17 -15.77 -1.40
C TRP A 207 2.96 -16.14 -0.14
N LYS A 208 4.28 -16.28 -0.23
CA LYS A 208 5.14 -16.52 0.95
C LYS A 208 5.16 -15.35 1.94
N ASN A 209 4.86 -14.15 1.46
CA ASN A 209 4.81 -12.93 2.26
C ASN A 209 3.37 -12.58 2.70
N GLN A 210 2.46 -13.55 2.66
CA GLN A 210 1.14 -13.40 3.27
C GLN A 210 1.29 -13.29 4.79
N ALA A 211 0.52 -12.39 5.39
CA ALA A 211 0.64 -12.02 6.79
C ALA A 211 -0.74 -11.94 7.44
N ARG A 212 -0.78 -11.99 8.78
CA ARG A 212 -2.00 -11.66 9.52
C ARG A 212 -2.13 -10.15 9.58
N ILE A 213 -3.37 -9.67 9.66
CA ILE A 213 -3.63 -8.24 9.86
C ILE A 213 -3.00 -7.74 11.16
N VAL A 214 -2.99 -8.54 12.23
CA VAL A 214 -2.34 -8.14 13.49
C VAL A 214 -0.84 -7.87 13.35
N ASP A 215 -0.16 -8.52 12.41
CA ASP A 215 1.27 -8.28 12.16
C ASP A 215 1.46 -6.93 11.45
N ILE A 216 0.57 -6.59 10.51
CA ILE A 216 0.52 -5.26 9.89
C ILE A 216 0.21 -4.17 10.92
N GLU A 217 -0.74 -4.40 11.82
CA GLU A 217 -1.09 -3.44 12.88
C GLU A 217 0.07 -3.16 13.82
N LYS A 218 0.79 -4.21 14.24
CA LYS A 218 2.00 -4.06 15.07
C LYS A 218 3.08 -3.26 14.37
N LEU A 219 3.28 -3.51 13.08
CA LEU A 219 4.36 -2.90 12.32
C LEU A 219 4.07 -1.45 11.90
N THR A 220 2.80 -1.11 11.65
CA THR A 220 2.39 0.22 11.19
C THR A 220 1.89 1.11 12.32
N GLY A 221 1.41 0.51 13.42
CA GLY A 221 0.65 1.16 14.48
C GLY A 221 -0.77 1.55 14.06
N LEU A 222 -1.28 1.02 12.94
CA LEU A 222 -2.68 1.18 12.53
C LEU A 222 -3.59 0.25 13.35
N SER A 223 -4.86 0.59 13.41
CA SER A 223 -5.92 -0.22 14.01
C SER A 223 -7.05 -0.35 13.01
N LEU A 224 -7.22 -1.55 12.44
CA LEU A 224 -8.19 -1.87 11.39
C LEU A 224 -9.48 -2.46 11.99
N PHE A 225 -10.58 -2.40 11.23
CA PHE A 225 -11.87 -3.01 11.61
C PHE A 225 -12.44 -2.55 12.97
N THR A 226 -12.07 -1.36 13.44
CA THR A 226 -12.48 -0.82 14.75
C THR A 226 -13.98 -0.55 14.86
N SER A 227 -14.69 -0.48 13.74
CA SER A 227 -16.15 -0.31 13.69
C SER A 227 -16.92 -1.63 13.73
N LEU A 228 -16.25 -2.78 13.63
CA LEU A 228 -16.90 -4.09 13.68
C LEU A 228 -17.10 -4.55 15.14
N PRO A 229 -18.08 -5.43 15.40
CA PRO A 229 -18.18 -6.12 16.69
C PRO A 229 -16.86 -6.83 17.05
N ALA A 230 -16.50 -6.80 18.34
CA ALA A 230 -15.18 -7.24 18.81
C ALA A 230 -14.79 -8.64 18.32
N TYR A 231 -15.69 -9.62 18.39
CA TYR A 231 -15.40 -10.99 17.95
C TYR A 231 -15.12 -11.08 16.44
N GLN A 232 -15.84 -10.30 15.63
CA GLN A 232 -15.61 -10.27 14.17
C GLN A 232 -14.30 -9.55 13.83
N ALA A 233 -14.01 -8.44 14.51
CA ALA A 233 -12.72 -7.76 14.36
C ALA A 233 -11.56 -8.69 14.72
N VAL A 234 -11.64 -9.43 15.84
CA VAL A 234 -10.62 -10.38 16.28
C VAL A 234 -10.46 -11.52 15.26
N ARG A 235 -11.57 -12.11 14.78
CA ARG A 235 -11.55 -13.17 13.76
C ARG A 235 -10.78 -12.72 12.51
N LEU A 236 -11.12 -11.56 11.96
CA LEU A 236 -10.43 -11.02 10.77
C LEU A 236 -8.97 -10.70 11.05
N ARG A 237 -8.67 -10.10 12.21
CA ARG A 237 -7.31 -9.67 12.57
C ARG A 237 -6.32 -10.81 12.78
N THR A 238 -6.81 -11.94 13.28
CA THR A 238 -5.97 -13.06 13.75
C THR A 238 -6.00 -14.27 12.83
N ARG A 239 -6.87 -14.29 11.80
CA ARG A 239 -6.91 -15.35 10.78
C ARG A 239 -5.50 -15.56 10.21
N VAL A 240 -5.02 -16.79 10.33
CA VAL A 240 -3.74 -17.21 9.73
C VAL A 240 -4.00 -17.52 8.26
N PRO A 241 -3.12 -17.07 7.36
CA PRO A 241 -3.13 -17.52 5.97
C PRO A 241 -3.13 -19.04 5.86
N ASP A 242 -3.92 -19.59 4.94
CA ASP A 242 -3.89 -21.01 4.66
C ASP A 242 -2.50 -21.37 4.08
N PRO A 243 -1.83 -22.43 4.56
CA PRO A 243 -0.53 -22.80 4.02
C PRO A 243 -0.67 -23.15 2.54
N ILE A 244 0.22 -22.57 1.72
CA ILE A 244 0.36 -22.95 0.31
C ILE A 244 0.76 -24.43 0.30
N LEU A 245 -0.15 -25.30 -0.15
CA LEU A 245 0.12 -26.72 -0.40
C LEU A 245 0.96 -26.91 -1.68
#